data_AF-A0A1Q7ERD3-F1
#
_entry.id   AF-A0A1Q7ERD3-F1
#
_cell.length_a   1.000
_cell.length_b   1.000
_cell.length_c   1.000
_cell.angle_alpha   90.00
_cell.angle_beta   90.00
_cell.angle_gamma   90.00
#
_symmetry.space_group_name_H-M   'P 1'
#
loop_
_entity.id
_entity.type
_entity.pdbx_description
1 polymer ?
#
loop_
_entity_poly.entity_id
_entity_poly.type
_entity_poly.pdbx_seq_one_letter_code
_entity_poly.pdbx_strand_id
1 'polypeptide(L)'
;MVRTGRLRSRCCALVFPLLCAVGSGLLLTHSHALDSLKTEFLVEVTHAPLAIVGMLVGWARWLELRLPPPDDRLPGRLWPAGLTLVGLLLLLYRES
;
A
#
# COMPACT_ATOMS: atom_id res chain seq x y z
N MET A 1 -6.72 10.51 -13.56
CA MET A 1 -8.19 10.68 -13.67
C MET A 1 -8.79 11.52 -12.55
N VAL A 2 -8.38 11.39 -11.27
CA VAL A 2 -8.82 12.31 -10.19
C VAL A 2 -8.21 13.72 -10.35
N ARG A 3 -6.92 13.82 -10.67
CA ARG A 3 -6.21 15.08 -10.93
C ARG A 3 -6.73 15.88 -12.13
N THR A 4 -7.41 15.22 -13.07
CA THR A 4 -8.00 15.84 -14.26
C THR A 4 -9.47 16.21 -14.07
N GLY A 5 -10.03 16.05 -12.86
CA GLY A 5 -11.43 16.37 -12.55
C GLY A 5 -12.48 15.46 -13.21
N ARG A 6 -12.07 14.40 -13.90
CA ARG A 6 -12.98 13.54 -14.69
C ARG A 6 -13.75 12.51 -13.87
N LEU A 7 -13.41 12.32 -12.60
CA LEU A 7 -14.18 11.47 -11.68
C LEU A 7 -15.22 12.32 -10.94
N ARG A 8 -16.49 12.16 -11.33
CA ARG A 8 -17.62 12.94 -10.81
C ARG A 8 -17.97 12.62 -9.34
N SER A 9 -17.51 11.49 -8.81
CA SER A 9 -17.75 11.09 -7.41
C SER A 9 -16.45 11.10 -6.60
N ARG A 10 -16.38 12.00 -5.61
CA ARG A 10 -15.28 12.06 -4.63
C ARG A 10 -15.13 10.75 -3.84
N CYS A 11 -16.21 10.00 -3.64
CA CYS A 11 -16.18 8.69 -2.98
C CYS A 11 -15.42 7.63 -3.79
N CYS A 12 -15.59 7.59 -5.12
CA CYS A 12 -14.86 6.62 -5.96
C CYS A 12 -13.34 6.82 -5.91
N ALA A 13 -12.87 8.05 -5.66
CA ALA A 13 -11.44 8.33 -5.53
C ALA A 13 -10.81 7.71 -4.26
N LEU A 14 -11.62 7.38 -3.25
CA LEU A 14 -11.17 6.82 -1.98
C LEU A 14 -11.14 5.29 -1.96
N VAL A 15 -11.73 4.62 -2.96
CA VAL A 15 -11.78 3.15 -3.02
C VAL A 15 -10.38 2.55 -3.04
N PHE A 16 -9.50 3.07 -3.91
CA PHE A 16 -8.12 2.60 -4.01
C PHE A 16 -7.31 2.76 -2.71
N PRO A 17 -7.19 3.98 -2.11
CA PRO A 17 -6.43 4.12 -0.87
C PRO A 17 -7.01 3.33 0.30
N LEU A 18 -8.34 3.16 0.38
CA LEU A 18 -8.98 2.32 1.40
C LEU A 18 -8.66 0.84 1.21
N LEU A 19 -8.71 0.33 -0.01
CA LEU A 19 -8.33 -1.06 -0.30
C LEU A 19 -6.87 -1.32 0.06
N CYS A 20 -5.95 -0.40 -0.27
CA CYS A 20 -4.55 -0.51 0.14
C CYS A 20 -4.40 -0.51 1.67
N ALA A 21 -5.02 0.44 2.38
CA ALA A 21 -4.88 0.53 3.83
C ALA A 21 -5.50 -0.67 4.56
N VAL A 22 -6.72 -1.07 4.17
CA VAL A 22 -7.42 -2.21 4.77
C VAL A 22 -6.72 -3.52 4.42
N GLY A 23 -6.35 -3.72 3.16
CA GLY A 23 -5.64 -4.93 2.71
C GLY A 23 -4.30 -5.09 3.40
N SER A 24 -3.50 -4.03 3.46
CA SER A 24 -2.24 -4.02 4.21
C SER A 24 -2.43 -4.21 5.71
N GLY A 25 -3.48 -3.63 6.30
CA GLY A 25 -3.81 -3.86 7.70
C GLY A 25 -4.16 -5.31 7.99
N LEU A 26 -4.94 -5.95 7.12
CA LEU A 26 -5.30 -7.36 7.22
C LEU A 26 -4.09 -8.27 7.10
N LEU A 27 -3.17 -7.95 6.18
CA LEU A 27 -1.89 -8.64 6.03
C LEU A 27 -1.03 -8.53 7.29
N LEU A 28 -1.08 -7.40 8.00
CA LEU A 28 -0.33 -7.17 9.23
C LEU A 28 -0.92 -7.88 10.45
N THR A 29 -2.25 -8.04 10.49
CA THR A 29 -2.95 -8.61 11.66
C THR A 29 -3.26 -10.10 11.52
N HIS A 30 -3.06 -10.69 10.34
CA HIS A 30 -3.18 -12.13 10.19
C HIS A 30 -2.07 -12.84 10.98
N SER A 31 -2.46 -13.70 11.92
CA SER A 31 -1.53 -14.43 12.79
C SER A 31 -1.10 -15.75 12.15
N HIS A 32 0.20 -15.94 11.95
CA HIS A 32 0.81 -17.22 11.58
C HIS A 32 0.87 -18.14 12.82
N ALA A 33 -0.28 -18.57 13.31
CA ALA A 33 -0.31 -19.69 14.23
C ALA A 33 -0.14 -20.97 13.40
N LEU A 34 0.92 -21.74 13.67
CA LEU A 34 1.09 -23.18 13.33
C LEU A 34 1.97 -23.59 12.13
N ASP A 35 3.14 -22.97 11.85
CA ASP A 35 4.19 -23.75 11.18
C ASP A 35 5.65 -23.27 11.41
N SER A 36 6.58 -24.22 11.29
CA SER A 36 8.02 -24.17 11.62
C SER A 36 8.72 -22.78 11.52
N LEU A 37 9.39 -22.36 12.60
CA LEU A 37 10.18 -21.11 12.79
C LEU A 37 11.03 -20.61 11.60
N LYS A 38 11.42 -21.51 10.69
CA LYS A 38 12.23 -21.20 9.51
C LYS A 38 11.40 -20.63 8.35
N THR A 39 10.17 -21.10 8.20
CA THR A 39 9.20 -20.60 7.22
C THR A 39 8.60 -19.29 7.70
N GLU A 40 8.41 -19.14 9.02
CA GLU A 40 7.98 -17.91 9.70
C GLU A 40 8.92 -16.73 9.40
N PHE A 41 10.23 -16.91 9.50
CA PHE A 41 11.20 -15.85 9.20
C PHE A 41 11.21 -15.43 7.73
N LEU A 42 11.07 -16.39 6.79
CA LEU A 42 11.02 -16.10 5.35
C LEU A 42 9.73 -15.35 4.94
N VAL A 43 8.61 -15.73 5.55
CA VAL A 43 7.32 -15.06 5.34
C VAL A 43 7.32 -13.68 5.98
N GLU A 44 7.86 -13.54 7.20
CA GLU A 44 7.99 -12.25 7.87
C GLU A 44 8.87 -11.26 7.09
N VAL A 45 9.99 -11.72 6.51
CA VAL A 45 10.89 -10.89 5.69
C VAL A 45 10.26 -10.43 4.37
N THR A 46 9.22 -11.09 3.86
CA THR A 46 8.61 -10.76 2.56
C THR A 46 7.24 -10.10 2.70
N HIS A 47 6.38 -10.61 3.58
CA HIS A 47 5.02 -10.12 3.77
C HIS A 47 4.95 -8.87 4.64
N ALA A 48 5.75 -8.77 5.71
CA ALA A 48 5.70 -7.60 6.59
C ALA A 48 6.17 -6.31 5.89
N PRO A 49 7.27 -6.30 5.11
CA PRO A 49 7.65 -5.11 4.36
C PRO A 49 6.62 -4.73 3.30
N LEU A 50 6.02 -5.71 2.62
CA LEU A 50 4.99 -5.45 1.62
C LEU A 50 3.73 -4.82 2.24
N ALA A 51 3.31 -5.33 3.40
CA ALA A 51 2.20 -4.79 4.16
C ALA A 51 2.48 -3.35 4.61
N ILE A 52 3.66 -3.08 5.18
CA ILE A 52 4.07 -1.74 5.60
C ILE A 52 4.10 -0.76 4.41
N VAL A 53 4.71 -1.16 3.29
CA VAL A 53 4.79 -0.29 2.11
C VAL A 53 3.39 -0.04 1.52
N GLY A 54 2.54 -1.08 1.40
CA GLY A 54 1.17 -0.91 0.92
C GLY A 54 0.32 0.00 1.81
N MET A 55 0.57 -0.06 3.11
CA MET A 55 -0.07 0.80 4.11
C MET A 55 0.34 2.27 3.92
N LEU A 56 1.64 2.52 3.72
CA LEU A 56 2.16 3.86 3.40
C LEU A 56 1.61 4.39 2.08
N VAL A 57 1.46 3.54 1.05
CA VAL A 57 0.85 3.92 -0.24
C VAL A 57 -0.61 4.33 -0.07
N GLY A 58 -1.38 3.57 0.70
CA GLY A 58 -2.78 3.88 0.99
C GLY A 58 -2.94 5.24 1.68
N TRP A 59 -2.16 5.49 2.74
CA TRP A 59 -2.19 6.77 3.46
C TRP A 59 -1.63 7.93 2.64
N ALA A 60 -0.55 7.74 1.89
CA ALA A 60 -0.01 8.78 1.01
C ALA A 60 -1.03 9.20 -0.06
N ARG A 61 -1.73 8.24 -0.66
CA ARG A 61 -2.77 8.55 -1.64
C ARG A 61 -4.00 9.21 -0.99
N TRP A 62 -4.38 8.80 0.22
CA TRP A 62 -5.45 9.45 0.98
C TRP A 62 -5.11 10.91 1.32
N LEU A 63 -3.87 11.17 1.74
CA LEU A 63 -3.37 12.51 2.06
C LEU A 63 -3.27 13.40 0.83
N GLU A 64 -2.75 12.90 -0.30
CA GLU A 64 -2.70 13.65 -1.57
C GLU A 64 -4.09 14.17 -2.00
N LEU A 65 -5.13 13.38 -1.75
CA LEU A 65 -6.50 13.74 -2.14
C LEU A 65 -7.16 14.75 -1.20
N ARG A 66 -6.64 14.93 0.02
CA ARG A 66 -7.26 15.77 1.07
C ARG A 66 -6.47 17.03 1.38
N LEU A 67 -5.16 17.03 1.18
CA LEU A 67 -4.31 18.18 1.44
C LEU A 67 -4.41 19.20 0.30
N PRO A 68 -4.47 20.50 0.61
CA PRO A 68 -4.31 21.54 -0.40
C PRO A 68 -2.84 21.65 -0.84
N PRO A 69 -2.57 22.16 -2.06
CA PRO A 69 -1.21 22.51 -2.45
C PRO A 69 -0.63 23.59 -1.50
N PRO A 70 0.65 23.49 -1.10
CA PRO A 70 1.69 22.59 -1.61
C PRO A 70 1.83 21.24 -0.88
N ASP A 71 1.06 21.00 0.18
CA ASP A 71 1.23 19.84 1.07
C ASP A 71 0.83 18.52 0.40
N ASP A 72 0.09 18.57 -0.71
CA ASP A 72 -0.26 17.43 -1.56
C ASP A 72 0.95 16.84 -2.33
N ARG A 73 2.03 17.62 -2.50
CA ARG A 73 3.16 17.27 -3.37
C ARG A 73 3.97 16.09 -2.87
N LEU A 74 4.25 16.06 -1.56
CA LEU A 74 5.01 14.97 -0.94
C LEU A 74 4.21 13.65 -1.01
N PRO A 75 2.97 13.57 -0.51
CA PRO A 75 2.14 12.37 -0.65
C PRO A 75 1.93 11.96 -2.12
N GLY A 76 1.76 12.92 -3.03
CA GLY A 76 1.62 12.69 -4.46
C GLY A 76 2.83 12.05 -5.15
N ARG A 77 4.03 12.18 -4.57
CA ARG A 77 5.25 11.48 -5.04
C ARG A 77 5.47 10.16 -4.30
N LEU A 78 5.07 10.07 -3.04
CA LEU A 78 5.28 8.89 -2.20
C LEU A 78 4.40 7.71 -2.62
N TRP A 79 3.12 7.92 -2.90
CA TRP A 79 2.23 6.81 -3.25
C TRP A 79 2.63 6.06 -4.54
N PRO A 80 3.02 6.70 -5.67
CA PRO A 80 3.41 5.94 -6.87
C PRO A 80 4.77 5.27 -6.68
N ALA A 81 5.70 5.90 -5.95
CA ALA A 81 7.00 5.32 -5.64
C ALA A 81 6.86 4.05 -4.78
N GLY A 82 6.06 4.12 -3.71
CA GLY A 82 5.77 2.97 -2.86
C GLY A 82 5.06 1.85 -3.62
N LEU A 83 4.08 2.17 -4.48
CA LEU A 83 3.38 1.16 -5.28
C LEU A 83 4.32 0.47 -6.27
N THR A 84 5.26 1.22 -6.86
CA THR A 84 6.28 0.67 -7.75
C THR A 84 7.22 -0.27 -6.99
N LEU A 85 7.59 0.07 -5.75
CA LEU A 85 8.39 -0.79 -4.89
C LEU A 85 7.65 -2.09 -4.55
N VAL A 86 6.35 -2.02 -4.21
CA VAL A 86 5.53 -3.23 -4.01
C VAL A 86 5.54 -4.11 -5.26
N GLY A 87 5.31 -3.53 -6.44
CA GLY A 87 5.37 -4.27 -7.70
C GLY A 87 6.74 -4.91 -7.94
N LEU A 88 7.83 -4.20 -7.65
CA LEU A 88 9.18 -4.73 -7.76
C LEU A 88 9.42 -5.90 -6.79
N LEU A 89 9.00 -5.76 -5.53
CA LEU A 89 9.11 -6.82 -4.53
C LEU A 89 8.33 -8.08 -4.95
N LEU A 90 7.14 -7.92 -5.54
CA LEU A 90 6.35 -9.04 -6.06
C LEU A 90 7.01 -9.72 -7.27
N LEU A 91 7.67 -8.96 -8.14
CA LEU A 91 8.41 -9.54 -9.28
C LEU A 91 9.68 -10.29 -8.83
N LEU A 92 10.30 -9.81 -7.76
CA LEU A 92 11.50 -10.43 -7.16
C LEU A 92 11.15 -11.61 -6.25
N TYR A 93 9.91 -11.67 -5.76
CA TYR A 93 9.39 -12.80 -5.02
C TYR A 93 9.26 -14.01 -5.97
N ARG A 94 10.27 -14.87 -5.98
CA ARG A 94 10.16 -16.24 -6.50
C ARG A 94 9.70 -17.13 -5.36
N GLU A 95 8.49 -17.64 -5.48
CA GLU A 95 8.03 -18.78 -4.70
C GLU A 95 8.80 -20.01 -5.21
N SER A 96 9.83 -20.41 -4.44
CA SER A 96 10.75 -21.51 -4.75
C SER A 96 10.48 -22.72 -3.87
#